data_AF-A0A7V4IG77-F1
#
_entry.id   AF-A0A7V4IG77-F1
#
_cell.length_a   1.000
_cell.length_b   1.000
_cell.length_c   1.000
_cell.angle_alpha   90.00
_cell.angle_beta   90.00
_cell.angle_gamma   90.00
#
_symmetry.space_group_name_H-M   'P 1'
#
loop_
_entity.id
_entity.type
_entity.pdbx_description
1 polymer ?
#
loop_
_entity_poly.entity_id
_entity_poly.type
_entity_poly.pdbx_seq_one_letter_code
_entity_poly.pdbx_strand_id
1 'polypeptide(L)'
;MDTNYLPLWKTLESPLVALDESHVELFSVLALFLLTLVALNVRRRRQGIRHLVQGISILVFFYIVYSCLGVFGMIRNTLHGITLIGTVFTESFFWMSLPVVVLSFSLASGPFFCGWICPTGTLQEIMTIARENLARLLSRVRVRPGPVARNILLLLFFSGFLLLVFWLGSTRQFYVEDSSLYWGASLFLLVFMVLSGVVRDEAIRGLRAASFWIIFISALMRTTIVSPVHFAFADVRDPASALTTLVLMVASLFLARAWCRYICPWGYLMGVVHRRSRLRVQADGECRDCGACARVCRVGAIQEGRVRLDQCQFCMACVDRCPQGRLKVVDTWQPTSGSPGAGS
;
A
#
# COMPACT_ATOMS: atom_id res chain seq x y z
N MET A 1 9.20 -49.24 16.12
CA MET A 1 8.02 -49.53 16.95
C MET A 1 7.75 -48.23 17.71
N ASP A 2 6.81 -47.36 17.34
CA ASP A 2 5.55 -47.59 16.63
C ASP A 2 5.14 -46.39 15.76
N THR A 3 4.65 -46.75 14.58
CA THR A 3 3.94 -45.92 13.63
C THR A 3 2.49 -45.77 14.07
N ASN A 4 2.08 -44.60 14.56
CA ASN A 4 0.67 -44.23 14.60
C ASN A 4 0.32 -43.46 13.32
N TYR A 5 0.00 -44.23 12.28
CA TYR A 5 -0.73 -43.73 11.12
C TYR A 5 -2.10 -43.25 11.60
N LEU A 6 -2.34 -41.93 11.52
CA LEU A 6 -3.68 -41.38 11.58
C LEU A 6 -4.50 -41.97 10.41
N PRO A 7 -5.72 -42.49 10.65
CA PRO A 7 -6.47 -43.17 9.60
C PRO A 7 -6.88 -42.19 8.48
N LEU A 8 -6.73 -42.64 7.22
CA LEU A 8 -6.97 -41.89 5.97
C LEU A 8 -8.39 -41.30 5.80
N TRP A 9 -9.37 -41.79 6.57
CA TRP A 9 -10.74 -41.25 6.56
C TRP A 9 -10.91 -40.05 7.51
N LYS A 10 -10.03 -39.87 8.50
CA LYS A 10 -10.04 -38.68 9.39
C LYS A 10 -9.39 -37.44 8.77
N THR A 11 -8.74 -37.57 7.60
CA THR A 11 -8.15 -36.44 6.86
C THR A 11 -9.13 -35.78 5.87
N LEU A 12 -10.38 -36.25 5.78
CA LEU A 12 -11.36 -35.80 4.78
C LEU A 12 -12.67 -35.22 5.35
N GLU A 13 -12.78 -35.01 6.66
CA GLU A 13 -14.04 -34.59 7.30
C GLU A 13 -14.00 -33.35 8.19
N SER A 14 -12.87 -32.63 8.27
CA SER A 14 -12.96 -31.21 8.59
C SER A 14 -12.99 -30.46 7.26
N PRO A 15 -14.15 -30.04 6.75
CA PRO A 15 -14.14 -28.97 5.78
C PRO A 15 -13.41 -27.83 6.48
N LEU A 16 -12.27 -27.40 5.93
CA LEU A 16 -11.64 -26.13 6.24
C LEU A 16 -12.61 -25.04 5.76
N VAL A 17 -13.70 -24.92 6.50
CA VAL A 17 -14.73 -23.92 6.37
C VAL A 17 -14.61 -23.14 7.67
N ALA A 18 -13.67 -22.19 7.66
CA ALA A 18 -13.67 -21.09 8.58
C ALA A 18 -14.83 -20.15 8.22
N LEU A 19 -16.08 -20.62 8.37
CA LEU A 19 -17.26 -19.75 8.24
C LEU A 19 -17.34 -18.75 9.41
N ASP A 20 -16.79 -19.12 10.58
CA ASP A 20 -16.89 -18.30 11.80
C ASP A 20 -15.90 -17.11 11.85
N GLU A 21 -14.75 -17.17 11.17
CA GLU A 21 -13.73 -16.11 11.25
C GLU A 21 -13.92 -15.00 10.18
N SER A 22 -14.44 -15.34 9.00
CA SER A 22 -14.55 -14.41 7.87
C SER A 22 -15.54 -13.25 8.09
N HIS A 23 -16.61 -13.49 8.86
CA HIS A 23 -17.59 -12.46 9.20
C HIS A 23 -16.94 -11.39 10.07
N VAL A 24 -16.13 -11.82 11.04
CA VAL A 24 -15.40 -10.93 11.93
C VAL A 24 -14.46 -10.02 11.13
N GLU A 25 -13.78 -10.54 10.10
CA GLU A 25 -12.95 -9.73 9.21
C GLU A 25 -13.75 -8.70 8.43
N LEU A 26 -14.85 -9.12 7.79
CA LEU A 26 -15.70 -8.23 7.01
C LEU A 26 -16.31 -7.13 7.90
N PHE A 27 -16.84 -7.50 9.07
CA PHE A 27 -17.37 -6.55 10.04
C PHE A 27 -16.30 -5.59 10.55
N SER A 28 -15.09 -6.08 10.82
CA SER A 28 -13.97 -5.25 11.28
C SER A 28 -13.54 -4.26 10.20
N VAL A 29 -13.44 -4.69 8.95
CA VAL A 29 -13.11 -3.83 7.80
C VAL A 29 -14.19 -2.78 7.58
N LEU A 30 -15.47 -3.17 7.62
CA LEU A 30 -16.60 -2.25 7.53
C LEU A 30 -16.60 -1.24 8.69
N ALA A 31 -16.36 -1.70 9.92
CA ALA A 31 -16.27 -0.84 11.09
C ALA A 31 -15.14 0.19 10.94
N LEU A 32 -13.96 -0.23 10.46
CA LEU A 32 -12.86 0.68 10.15
C LEU A 32 -13.28 1.69 9.08
N PHE A 33 -13.96 1.28 8.01
CA PHE A 33 -14.45 2.21 7.00
C PHE A 33 -15.45 3.23 7.56
N LEU A 34 -16.41 2.80 8.36
CA LEU A 34 -17.41 3.67 8.98
C LEU A 34 -16.78 4.66 9.97
N LEU A 35 -15.93 4.18 10.88
CA LEU A 35 -15.14 5.03 11.80
C LEU A 35 -14.37 6.10 11.03
N THR A 36 -13.82 5.70 9.89
CA THR A 36 -13.02 6.57 9.05
C THR A 36 -13.87 7.60 8.29
N LEU A 37 -15.10 7.27 7.88
CA LEU A 37 -16.07 8.25 7.36
C LEU A 37 -16.47 9.28 8.41
N VAL A 38 -16.67 8.84 9.65
CA VAL A 38 -16.97 9.77 10.74
C VAL A 38 -15.77 10.69 11.00
N ALA A 39 -14.55 10.15 10.96
CA ALA A 39 -13.32 10.92 11.09
C ALA A 39 -13.14 12.00 10.00
N LEU A 40 -13.71 11.80 8.81
CA LEU A 40 -13.64 12.78 7.72
C LEU A 40 -14.38 14.09 8.00
N ASN A 41 -15.50 14.00 8.72
CA ASN A 41 -16.30 15.16 9.08
C ASN A 41 -15.58 16.07 10.08
N VAL A 42 -14.66 15.50 10.87
CA VAL A 42 -13.90 16.24 11.87
C VAL A 42 -12.71 16.93 11.21
N ARG A 43 -12.89 18.22 10.85
CA ARG A 43 -11.81 19.05 10.28
C ARG A 43 -10.73 19.39 11.32
N ARG A 44 -11.09 19.55 12.59
CA ARG A 44 -10.16 19.92 13.67
C ARG A 44 -9.33 18.69 14.08
N ARG A 45 -7.99 18.80 14.03
CA ARG A 45 -7.05 17.69 14.34
C ARG A 45 -7.17 16.45 13.42
N ARG A 46 -7.61 16.63 12.17
CA ARG A 46 -7.76 15.54 11.18
C ARG A 46 -6.55 14.60 11.10
N GLN A 47 -5.33 15.15 11.01
CA GLN A 47 -4.11 14.33 10.97
C GLN A 47 -3.86 13.52 12.25
N GLY A 48 -4.24 14.04 13.41
CA GLY A 48 -4.16 13.29 14.67
C GLY A 48 -5.12 12.10 14.69
N ILE A 49 -6.36 12.32 14.26
CA ILE A 49 -7.36 11.24 14.12
C ILE A 49 -6.90 10.22 13.08
N ARG A 50 -6.31 10.66 11.96
CA ARG A 50 -5.73 9.76 10.96
C ARG A 50 -4.69 8.82 11.57
N HIS A 51 -3.77 9.35 12.36
CA HIS A 51 -2.75 8.52 13.02
C HIS A 51 -3.35 7.56 14.06
N LEU A 52 -4.42 7.96 14.76
CA LEU A 52 -5.16 7.08 15.65
C LEU A 52 -5.81 5.92 14.89
N VAL A 53 -6.54 6.23 13.80
CA VAL A 53 -7.17 5.22 12.93
C VAL A 53 -6.13 4.27 12.34
N GLN A 54 -4.98 4.78 11.92
CA GLN A 54 -3.86 3.98 11.43
C GLN A 54 -3.32 3.01 12.50
N GLY A 55 -3.19 3.48 13.75
CA GLY A 55 -2.77 2.64 14.88
C GLY A 55 -3.77 1.53 15.19
N ILE A 56 -5.06 1.87 15.25
CA ILE A 56 -6.15 0.89 15.42
C ILE A 56 -6.15 -0.10 14.26
N SER A 57 -5.98 0.38 13.02
CA SER A 57 -5.96 -0.48 11.83
C SER A 57 -4.81 -1.48 11.87
N ILE A 58 -3.61 -1.09 12.33
CA ILE A 58 -2.50 -2.04 12.49
C ILE A 58 -2.88 -3.16 13.47
N LEU A 59 -3.48 -2.83 14.62
CA LEU A 59 -3.90 -3.83 15.61
C LEU A 59 -4.98 -4.76 15.05
N VAL A 60 -6.00 -4.21 14.39
CA VAL A 60 -7.06 -5.01 13.75
C VAL A 60 -6.48 -5.93 12.68
N PHE A 61 -5.59 -5.43 11.82
CA PHE A 61 -4.96 -6.26 10.79
C PHE A 61 -3.99 -7.30 11.34
N PHE A 62 -3.40 -7.06 12.51
CA PHE A 62 -2.48 -8.02 13.12
C PHE A 62 -3.21 -9.13 13.89
N TYR A 63 -4.32 -8.81 14.56
CA TYR A 63 -5.02 -9.74 15.45
C TYR A 63 -6.33 -10.32 14.90
N ILE A 64 -6.95 -9.66 13.92
CA ILE A 64 -8.31 -10.00 13.48
C ILE A 64 -8.36 -10.35 11.99
N VAL A 65 -7.61 -9.65 11.14
CA VAL A 65 -7.63 -9.88 9.69
C VAL A 65 -6.52 -10.85 9.31
N TYR A 66 -6.90 -12.10 9.07
CA TYR A 66 -6.03 -13.15 8.54
C TYR A 66 -6.05 -13.18 7.01
N SER A 67 -7.10 -12.64 6.38
CA SER A 67 -7.22 -12.54 4.92
C SER A 67 -6.29 -11.50 4.31
N CYS A 68 -5.70 -11.89 3.18
CA CYS A 68 -4.83 -11.03 2.40
C CYS A 68 -5.62 -9.93 1.67
N LEU A 69 -5.81 -8.77 2.30
CA LEU A 69 -6.41 -7.57 1.66
C LEU A 69 -5.47 -6.86 0.67
N GLY A 70 -4.45 -7.56 0.16
CA GLY A 70 -3.65 -7.11 -0.98
C GLY A 70 -4.35 -7.40 -2.31
N VAL A 71 -3.84 -6.82 -3.41
CA VAL A 71 -4.42 -7.02 -4.76
C VAL A 71 -4.48 -8.49 -5.15
N PHE A 72 -3.43 -9.24 -4.81
CA PHE A 72 -3.36 -10.65 -5.09
C PHE A 72 -4.51 -11.40 -4.39
N GLY A 73 -4.69 -11.18 -3.09
CA GLY A 73 -5.78 -11.79 -2.34
C GLY A 73 -7.14 -11.34 -2.85
N MET A 74 -7.35 -10.04 -3.14
CA MET A 74 -8.64 -9.59 -3.67
C MET A 74 -8.98 -10.16 -5.05
N ILE A 75 -8.02 -10.24 -5.97
CA ILE A 75 -8.25 -10.86 -7.29
C ILE A 75 -8.50 -12.36 -7.13
N ARG A 76 -7.66 -13.06 -6.35
CA ARG A 76 -7.80 -14.51 -6.13
C ARG A 76 -9.12 -14.85 -5.43
N ASN A 77 -9.50 -14.09 -4.41
CA ASN A 77 -10.77 -14.23 -3.70
C ASN A 77 -11.94 -14.01 -4.66
N THR A 78 -11.87 -12.97 -5.51
CA THR A 78 -12.92 -12.73 -6.51
C THR A 78 -13.01 -13.88 -7.51
N LEU A 79 -11.88 -14.35 -8.06
CA LEU A 79 -11.85 -15.47 -9.01
C LEU A 79 -12.36 -16.77 -8.37
N HIS A 80 -11.99 -17.03 -7.11
CA HIS A 80 -12.47 -18.19 -6.38
C HIS A 80 -13.98 -18.12 -6.13
N GLY A 81 -14.48 -16.95 -5.70
CA GLY A 81 -15.92 -16.71 -5.55
C GLY A 81 -16.68 -16.93 -6.84
N ILE A 82 -16.14 -16.49 -8.00
CA ILE A 82 -16.76 -16.73 -9.31
C ILE A 82 -16.86 -18.23 -9.64
N THR A 83 -15.84 -19.02 -9.30
CA THR A 83 -15.87 -20.48 -9.56
C THR A 83 -16.89 -21.24 -8.72
N LEU A 84 -17.33 -20.64 -7.61
CA LEU A 84 -18.32 -21.23 -6.69
C LEU A 84 -19.77 -20.82 -7.05
N ILE A 85 -19.95 -19.91 -8.01
CA ILE A 85 -21.28 -19.48 -8.47
C ILE A 85 -22.03 -20.69 -9.02
N GLY A 86 -23.15 -21.02 -8.39
CA GLY A 86 -24.02 -22.13 -8.78
C GLY A 86 -23.83 -23.41 -7.96
N THR A 87 -22.81 -23.50 -7.10
CA THR A 87 -22.65 -24.63 -6.16
C THR A 87 -23.02 -24.24 -4.74
N VAL A 88 -22.42 -23.15 -4.23
CA VAL A 88 -22.63 -22.66 -2.86
C VAL A 88 -22.77 -21.14 -2.90
N PHE A 89 -24.01 -20.64 -2.86
CA PHE A 89 -24.29 -19.21 -3.00
C PHE A 89 -23.60 -18.39 -1.91
N THR A 90 -23.70 -18.82 -0.64
CA THR A 90 -23.22 -18.04 0.50
C THR A 90 -21.71 -17.79 0.45
N GLU A 91 -20.92 -18.84 0.23
CA GLU A 91 -19.45 -18.76 0.09
C GLU A 91 -19.00 -17.83 -1.05
N SER A 92 -19.65 -17.95 -2.21
CA SER A 92 -19.34 -17.13 -3.39
C SER A 92 -19.49 -15.63 -3.09
N PHE A 93 -20.60 -15.26 -2.43
CA PHE A 93 -20.85 -13.88 -2.04
C PHE A 93 -19.81 -13.37 -1.04
N PHE A 94 -19.37 -14.20 -0.09
CA PHE A 94 -18.38 -13.78 0.90
C PHE A 94 -17.03 -13.39 0.29
N TRP A 95 -16.46 -14.25 -0.56
CA TRP A 95 -15.17 -13.99 -1.19
C TRP A 95 -15.19 -12.76 -2.12
N MET A 96 -16.34 -12.48 -2.74
CA MET A 96 -16.52 -11.31 -3.60
C MET A 96 -16.87 -10.03 -2.81
N SER A 97 -17.47 -10.14 -1.62
CA SER A 97 -17.94 -9.00 -0.83
C SER A 97 -16.81 -8.05 -0.42
N LEU A 98 -15.68 -8.57 0.06
CA LEU A 98 -14.55 -7.76 0.54
C LEU A 98 -13.97 -6.85 -0.57
N PRO A 99 -13.54 -7.36 -1.74
CA PRO A 99 -13.11 -6.54 -2.86
C PRO A 99 -14.17 -5.51 -3.28
N VAL A 100 -15.44 -5.93 -3.36
CA VAL A 100 -16.55 -5.07 -3.78
C VAL A 100 -16.76 -3.92 -2.79
N VAL A 101 -16.76 -4.20 -1.48
CA VAL A 101 -16.92 -3.18 -0.43
C VAL A 101 -15.76 -2.19 -0.49
N VAL A 102 -14.52 -2.68 -0.55
CA VAL A 102 -13.34 -1.81 -0.59
C VAL A 102 -13.33 -0.94 -1.86
N LEU A 103 -13.64 -1.50 -3.02
CA LEU A 103 -13.69 -0.76 -4.29
C LEU A 103 -14.85 0.24 -4.32
N SER A 104 -16.04 -0.15 -3.87
CA SER A 104 -17.22 0.71 -3.80
C SER A 104 -16.99 1.88 -2.85
N PHE A 105 -16.42 1.61 -1.68
CA PHE A 105 -16.06 2.65 -0.73
C PHE A 105 -14.98 3.58 -1.30
N SER A 106 -13.99 3.02 -2.01
CA SER A 106 -12.92 3.82 -2.64
C SER A 106 -13.44 4.70 -3.78
N LEU A 107 -14.50 4.25 -4.47
CA LEU A 107 -15.20 5.07 -5.46
C LEU A 107 -15.99 6.19 -4.77
N ALA A 108 -16.66 5.91 -3.65
CA ALA A 108 -17.44 6.91 -2.92
C ALA A 108 -16.58 7.95 -2.16
N SER A 109 -15.41 7.56 -1.64
CA SER A 109 -14.62 8.38 -0.71
C SER A 109 -13.22 8.72 -1.22
N GLY A 110 -12.85 8.30 -2.43
CA GLY A 110 -11.47 8.33 -2.91
C GLY A 110 -10.66 7.14 -2.37
N PRO A 111 -9.34 7.04 -2.67
CA PRO A 111 -8.47 5.91 -2.28
C PRO A 111 -8.10 5.96 -0.78
N PHE A 112 -9.12 6.09 0.05
CA PHE A 112 -9.09 6.32 1.48
C PHE A 112 -8.38 5.19 2.21
N PHE A 113 -8.62 3.96 1.76
CA PHE A 113 -7.98 2.77 2.28
C PHE A 113 -6.45 2.94 2.30
N CYS A 114 -5.84 3.39 1.20
CA CYS A 114 -4.38 3.58 1.10
C CYS A 114 -3.83 4.66 2.03
N GLY A 115 -4.62 5.69 2.35
CA GLY A 115 -4.21 6.82 3.17
C GLY A 115 -4.40 6.60 4.68
N TRP A 116 -5.45 5.90 5.07
CA TRP A 116 -5.97 5.88 6.44
C TRP A 116 -5.98 4.50 7.10
N ILE A 117 -6.26 3.43 6.32
CA ILE A 117 -6.49 2.09 6.88
C ILE A 117 -5.32 1.16 6.59
N CYS A 118 -4.72 1.25 5.40
CA CYS A 118 -3.70 0.33 4.91
C CYS A 118 -2.50 0.23 5.89
N PRO A 119 -2.26 -0.95 6.48
CA PRO A 119 -1.23 -1.08 7.52
C PRO A 119 0.18 -1.00 6.92
N THR A 120 0.40 -1.53 5.71
CA THR A 120 1.67 -1.39 4.98
C THR A 120 2.02 0.06 4.68
N GLY A 121 1.03 0.88 4.31
CA GLY A 121 1.23 2.31 4.08
C GLY A 121 1.59 3.03 5.38
N THR A 122 0.97 2.63 6.48
CA THR A 122 1.23 3.15 7.83
C THR A 122 2.64 2.79 8.31
N LEU A 123 3.08 1.53 8.19
CA LEU A 123 4.43 1.12 8.57
C LEU A 123 5.50 1.94 7.84
N GLN A 124 5.33 2.17 6.53
CA GLN A 124 6.27 2.99 5.77
C GLN A 124 6.26 4.46 6.20
N GLU A 125 5.09 5.00 6.56
CA GLU A 125 4.97 6.35 7.10
C GLU A 125 5.63 6.50 8.48
N ILE A 126 5.48 5.51 9.36
CA ILE A 126 6.18 5.43 10.66
C ILE A 126 7.69 5.43 10.43
N MET A 127 8.20 4.62 9.49
CA MET A 127 9.63 4.58 9.17
C MET A 127 10.16 5.92 8.68
N THR A 128 9.40 6.63 7.85
CA THR A 128 9.77 7.99 7.43
C THR A 128 9.80 8.97 8.61
N ILE A 129 8.80 8.93 9.51
CA ILE A 129 8.77 9.79 10.72
C ILE A 129 9.96 9.48 11.63
N ALA A 130 10.22 8.19 11.88
CA ALA A 130 11.32 7.73 12.71
C ALA A 130 12.66 8.26 12.17
N ARG A 131 12.87 8.17 10.84
CA ARG A 131 14.04 8.76 10.19
C ARG A 131 14.13 10.26 10.39
N GLU A 132 13.04 11.00 10.17
CA GLU A 132 13.04 12.47 10.32
C GLU A 132 13.34 12.89 11.77
N ASN A 133 12.79 12.17 12.75
CA ASN A 133 13.09 12.38 14.17
C ASN A 133 14.56 12.07 14.48
N LEU A 134 15.06 10.93 14.02
CA LEU A 134 16.45 10.53 14.21
C LEU A 134 17.42 11.50 13.52
N ALA A 135 17.09 11.96 12.32
CA ALA A 135 17.87 12.95 11.59
C ALA A 135 17.91 14.31 12.32
N ARG A 136 16.80 14.73 12.95
CA ARG A 136 16.75 15.93 13.79
C ARG A 136 17.56 15.78 15.08
N LEU A 137 17.58 14.59 15.69
CA LEU A 137 18.39 14.32 16.87
C LEU A 137 19.89 14.33 16.54
N LEU A 138 20.26 13.66 15.45
CA LEU A 138 21.65 13.53 15.00
C LEU A 138 22.17 14.76 14.25
N SER A 139 21.33 15.75 13.92
CA SER A 139 21.76 16.92 13.14
C SER A 139 22.81 17.77 13.84
N ARG A 140 22.99 17.61 15.16
CA ARG A 140 24.05 18.30 15.93
C ARG A 140 25.44 17.67 15.77
N VAL A 141 25.55 16.42 15.30
CA VAL A 141 26.82 15.66 15.23
C VAL A 141 27.10 15.17 13.79
N ARG A 142 26.15 15.29 12.86
CA ARG A 142 26.24 14.67 11.54
C ARG A 142 27.03 15.51 10.54
N VAL A 143 28.27 15.10 10.27
CA VAL A 143 29.04 15.54 9.10
C VAL A 143 28.36 15.01 7.84
N ARG A 144 27.98 15.90 6.92
CA ARG A 144 27.39 15.50 5.63
C ARG A 144 28.51 15.02 4.70
N PRO A 145 28.50 13.74 4.25
CA PRO A 145 29.50 13.27 3.31
C PRO A 145 29.37 14.04 1.98
N GLY A 146 30.51 14.25 1.30
CA GLY A 146 30.53 14.84 -0.04
C GLY A 146 29.71 14.01 -1.05
N PRO A 147 29.29 14.60 -2.18
CA PRO A 147 28.38 13.96 -3.14
C PRO A 147 28.91 12.63 -3.68
N VAL A 148 30.23 12.54 -3.92
CA VAL A 148 30.90 11.32 -4.39
C VAL A 148 30.88 10.24 -3.30
N ALA A 149 31.28 10.58 -2.07
CA ALA A 149 31.27 9.65 -0.94
C ALA A 149 29.86 9.13 -0.62
N ARG A 150 28.83 9.99 -0.74
CA ARG A 150 27.43 9.59 -0.60
C ARG A 150 27.04 8.53 -1.63
N ASN A 151 27.39 8.75 -2.90
CA ASN A 151 27.03 7.83 -3.97
C ASN A 151 27.77 6.49 -3.83
N ILE A 152 29.04 6.50 -3.41
CA ILE A 152 29.81 5.28 -3.11
C ILE A 152 29.17 4.52 -1.95
N LEU A 153 28.81 5.20 -0.86
CA LEU A 153 28.16 4.57 0.29
C LEU A 153 26.81 3.94 -0.09
N LEU A 154 26.02 4.64 -0.90
CA LEU A 154 24.76 4.10 -1.44
C LEU A 154 25.03 2.87 -2.30
N LEU A 155 26.02 2.93 -3.20
CA LEU A 155 26.36 1.79 -4.07
C LEU A 155 26.79 0.58 -3.25
N LEU A 156 27.66 0.75 -2.24
CA LEU A 156 28.09 -0.33 -1.34
C LEU A 156 26.92 -0.90 -0.53
N PHE A 157 26.01 -0.06 -0.04
CA PHE A 157 24.84 -0.49 0.70
C PHE A 157 23.90 -1.33 -0.18
N PHE A 158 23.56 -0.83 -1.37
CA PHE A 158 22.65 -1.52 -2.28
C PHE A 158 23.29 -2.77 -2.90
N SER A 159 24.57 -2.74 -3.27
CA SER A 159 25.27 -3.92 -3.79
C SER A 159 25.44 -5.00 -2.72
N GLY A 160 25.83 -4.63 -1.50
CA GLY A 160 25.93 -5.54 -0.37
C GLY A 160 24.58 -6.20 -0.05
N PHE A 161 23.49 -5.44 -0.12
CA PHE A 161 22.16 -5.99 0.09
C PHE A 161 21.70 -6.91 -1.04
N LEU A 162 21.94 -6.54 -2.31
CA LEU A 162 21.59 -7.40 -3.45
C LEU A 162 22.38 -8.71 -3.42
N LEU A 163 23.67 -8.66 -3.02
CA LEU A 163 24.48 -9.84 -2.79
C LEU A 163 23.93 -10.70 -1.65
N LEU A 164 23.47 -10.08 -0.55
CA LEU A 164 22.81 -10.79 0.55
C LEU A 164 21.54 -11.52 0.08
N VAL A 165 20.68 -10.85 -0.68
CA VAL A 165 19.46 -11.46 -1.24
C VAL A 165 19.81 -12.58 -2.21
N PHE A 166 20.79 -12.39 -3.10
CA PHE A 166 21.26 -13.41 -4.02
C PHE A 166 21.83 -14.63 -3.28
N TRP A 167 22.64 -14.40 -2.24
CA TRP A 167 23.21 -15.46 -1.41
C TRP A 167 22.13 -16.25 -0.66
N LEU A 168 21.16 -15.56 -0.06
CA LEU A 168 19.99 -16.17 0.59
C LEU A 168 19.14 -16.97 -0.41
N GLY A 169 18.99 -16.47 -1.64
CA GLY A 169 18.27 -17.14 -2.73
C GLY A 169 19.03 -18.35 -3.30
N SER A 170 20.35 -18.33 -3.33
CA SER A 170 21.18 -19.42 -3.87
C SER A 170 21.37 -20.58 -2.89
N THR A 171 21.27 -20.34 -1.59
CA THR A 171 21.53 -21.34 -0.54
C THR A 171 20.32 -22.23 -0.24
N ARG A 172 19.17 -21.97 -0.87
CA ARG A 172 17.89 -22.60 -0.56
C ARG A 172 17.11 -22.88 -1.85
N GLN A 173 16.34 -23.97 -1.88
CA GLN A 173 15.53 -24.42 -3.03
C GLN A 173 14.29 -23.52 -3.25
N PHE A 174 14.50 -22.22 -3.44
CA PHE A 174 13.45 -21.17 -3.38
C PHE A 174 13.00 -20.62 -4.74
N TYR A 175 13.48 -21.18 -5.86
CA TYR A 175 13.42 -20.48 -7.14
C TYR A 175 12.04 -20.36 -7.81
N VAL A 176 11.00 -21.04 -7.31
CA VAL A 176 9.66 -21.01 -7.93
C VAL A 176 8.56 -20.50 -7.00
N GLU A 177 8.71 -20.58 -5.67
CA GLU A 177 7.67 -20.17 -4.72
C GLU A 177 7.88 -18.75 -4.13
N ASP A 178 9.13 -18.26 -4.04
CA ASP A 178 9.48 -17.02 -3.32
C ASP A 178 9.55 -15.77 -4.20
N SER A 179 8.48 -15.56 -4.97
CA SER A 179 8.35 -14.35 -5.81
C SER A 179 8.63 -13.06 -5.03
N SER A 180 8.24 -12.99 -3.74
CA SER A 180 8.39 -11.82 -2.87
C SER A 180 9.79 -11.23 -2.81
N LEU A 181 10.83 -12.06 -2.82
CA LEU A 181 12.22 -11.61 -2.75
C LEU A 181 12.61 -10.79 -3.97
N TYR A 182 12.15 -11.18 -5.16
CA TYR A 182 12.39 -10.44 -6.39
C TYR A 182 11.67 -9.08 -6.38
N TRP A 183 10.47 -9.00 -5.79
CA TRP A 183 9.78 -7.73 -5.59
C TRP A 183 10.55 -6.80 -4.64
N GLY A 184 11.11 -7.34 -3.55
CA GLY A 184 11.98 -6.60 -2.65
C GLY A 184 13.25 -6.09 -3.33
N ALA A 185 13.97 -6.97 -4.02
CA ALA A 185 15.18 -6.61 -4.78
C ALA A 185 14.88 -5.53 -5.83
N SER A 186 13.77 -5.67 -6.56
CA SER A 186 13.31 -4.69 -7.54
C SER A 186 13.05 -3.33 -6.89
N LEU A 187 12.43 -3.28 -5.70
CA LEU A 187 12.19 -2.03 -4.99
C LEU A 187 13.48 -1.31 -4.65
N PHE A 188 14.47 -2.03 -4.14
CA PHE A 188 15.77 -1.46 -3.80
C PHE A 188 16.53 -0.96 -5.01
N LEU A 189 16.51 -1.72 -6.11
CA LEU A 189 17.10 -1.28 -7.36
C LEU A 189 16.45 0.03 -7.85
N LEU A 190 15.12 0.12 -7.83
CA LEU A 190 14.41 1.35 -8.21
C LEU A 190 14.76 2.52 -7.28
N VAL A 191 14.80 2.29 -5.96
CA VAL A 191 15.20 3.31 -4.98
C VAL A 191 16.63 3.79 -5.25
N PHE A 192 17.55 2.88 -5.52
CA PHE A 192 18.93 3.20 -5.87
C PHE A 192 19.04 4.05 -7.13
N MET A 193 18.32 3.68 -8.20
CA MET A 193 18.30 4.43 -9.47
C MET A 193 17.78 5.86 -9.30
N VAL A 194 16.80 6.07 -8.42
CA VAL A 194 16.30 7.41 -8.10
C VAL A 194 17.31 8.20 -7.28
N LEU A 195 17.89 7.59 -6.25
CA LEU A 195 18.84 8.26 -5.36
C LEU A 195 20.15 8.65 -6.05
N SER A 196 20.61 7.81 -6.99
CA SER A 196 21.79 8.09 -7.82
C SER A 196 21.55 9.16 -8.87
N GLY A 197 20.29 9.55 -9.10
CA GLY A 197 19.91 10.54 -10.11
C GLY A 197 19.92 10.01 -11.55
N VAL A 198 20.12 8.70 -11.74
CA VAL A 198 20.11 8.05 -13.07
C VAL A 198 18.72 8.14 -13.70
N VAL A 199 17.67 8.01 -12.88
CA VAL A 199 16.28 8.04 -13.36
C VAL A 199 15.45 9.07 -12.61
N ARG A 200 14.65 9.83 -13.36
CA ARG A 200 13.65 10.74 -12.79
C ARG A 200 12.56 9.94 -12.10
N ASP A 201 12.30 10.28 -10.84
CA ASP A 201 11.35 9.54 -10.01
C ASP A 201 9.94 9.50 -10.63
N GLU A 202 9.50 10.53 -11.35
CA GLU A 202 8.19 10.55 -12.00
C GLU A 202 8.04 9.51 -13.11
N ALA A 203 9.12 9.21 -13.83
CA ALA A 203 9.10 8.27 -14.95
C ALA A 203 8.87 6.83 -14.46
N ILE A 204 9.43 6.47 -13.31
CA ILE A 204 9.34 5.10 -12.78
C ILE A 204 8.06 4.82 -11.99
N ARG A 205 7.28 5.83 -11.61
CA ARG A 205 5.99 5.62 -10.92
C ARG A 205 4.97 4.84 -11.76
N GLY A 206 5.18 4.78 -13.08
CA GLY A 206 4.40 3.97 -14.01
C GLY A 206 4.61 2.46 -13.86
N LEU A 207 5.72 2.00 -13.26
CA LEU A 207 5.99 0.57 -13.05
C LEU A 207 4.93 -0.14 -12.21
N ARG A 208 4.18 0.60 -11.36
CA ARG A 208 3.03 0.06 -10.62
C ARG A 208 1.98 -0.58 -11.54
N ALA A 209 1.82 -0.07 -12.77
CA ALA A 209 0.92 -0.65 -13.77
C ALA A 209 1.44 -2.01 -14.24
N ALA A 210 2.73 -2.12 -14.54
CA ALA A 210 3.36 -3.39 -14.91
C ALA A 210 3.22 -4.42 -13.77
N SER A 211 3.50 -4.00 -12.53
CA SER A 211 3.29 -4.82 -11.33
C SER A 211 1.85 -5.33 -11.19
N PHE A 212 0.85 -4.46 -11.43
CA PHE A 212 -0.56 -4.87 -11.43
C PHE A 212 -0.86 -5.91 -12.50
N TRP A 213 -0.43 -5.69 -13.75
CA TRP A 213 -0.69 -6.61 -14.84
C TRP A 213 0.02 -7.95 -14.69
N ILE A 214 1.26 -7.96 -14.20
CA ILE A 214 1.98 -9.21 -13.87
C ILE A 214 1.15 -10.02 -12.88
N ILE A 215 0.72 -9.41 -11.77
CA ILE A 215 -0.07 -10.11 -10.74
C ILE A 215 -1.44 -10.56 -11.28
N PHE A 216 -2.12 -9.71 -12.05
CA PHE A 216 -3.41 -10.03 -12.63
C PHE A 216 -3.33 -11.23 -13.58
N ILE A 217 -2.33 -11.24 -14.47
CA ILE A 217 -2.08 -12.35 -15.40
C ILE A 217 -1.73 -13.62 -14.63
N SER A 218 -0.84 -13.54 -13.63
CA SER A 218 -0.47 -14.69 -12.82
C SER A 218 -1.66 -15.28 -12.05
N ALA A 219 -2.53 -14.44 -11.50
CA ALA A 219 -3.75 -14.88 -10.84
C ALA A 219 -4.70 -15.59 -11.82
N LEU A 220 -4.82 -15.09 -13.06
CA LEU A 220 -5.62 -15.72 -14.11
C LEU A 220 -5.06 -17.10 -14.52
N MET A 221 -3.73 -17.21 -14.57
CA MET A 221 -3.02 -18.46 -14.84
C MET A 221 -3.00 -19.43 -13.64
N ARG A 222 -3.65 -19.07 -12.52
CA ARG A 222 -3.70 -19.83 -11.25
C ARG A 222 -2.31 -20.17 -10.70
N THR A 223 -1.30 -19.35 -10.99
CA THR A 223 0.04 -19.55 -10.40
C THR A 223 0.08 -19.01 -8.97
N THR A 224 0.73 -19.74 -8.08
CA THR A 224 0.86 -19.38 -6.66
C THR A 224 1.99 -18.36 -6.47
N ILE A 225 1.68 -17.08 -6.63
CA ILE A 225 2.60 -15.99 -6.32
C ILE A 225 2.36 -15.50 -4.89
N VAL A 226 3.32 -15.70 -4.00
CA VAL A 226 3.25 -15.17 -2.62
C VAL A 226 3.47 -13.65 -2.64
N SER A 227 2.49 -12.89 -2.15
CA SER A 227 2.64 -11.42 -2.06
C SER A 227 3.77 -11.03 -1.09
N PRO A 228 4.60 -10.04 -1.44
CA PRO A 228 5.74 -9.60 -0.63
C PRO A 228 5.43 -8.97 0.73
N VAL A 229 4.15 -8.84 1.11
CA VAL A 229 3.71 -8.08 2.29
C VAL A 229 3.05 -8.98 3.36
N HIS A 230 3.03 -10.29 3.18
CA HIS A 230 2.28 -11.21 4.05
C HIS A 230 2.85 -11.37 5.47
N PHE A 231 4.17 -11.33 5.67
CA PHE A 231 4.78 -11.67 6.98
C PHE A 231 4.31 -10.83 8.17
N ALA A 232 4.03 -9.55 7.95
CA ALA A 232 3.64 -8.66 9.05
C ALA A 232 2.17 -8.84 9.48
N PHE A 233 1.34 -9.50 8.67
CA PHE A 233 -0.12 -9.45 8.82
C PHE A 233 -0.84 -10.78 8.54
N ALA A 234 -0.14 -11.84 8.14
CA ALA A 234 -0.71 -13.17 7.94
C ALA A 234 0.10 -14.20 8.75
N ASP A 235 -0.55 -15.26 9.24
CA ASP A 235 0.08 -16.35 10.03
C ASP A 235 0.91 -17.30 9.14
N VAL A 236 1.78 -16.71 8.33
CA VAL A 236 2.64 -17.40 7.36
C VAL A 236 4.08 -17.18 7.81
N ARG A 237 4.70 -18.23 8.36
CA ARG A 237 6.08 -18.21 8.88
C ARG A 237 7.13 -18.39 7.78
N ASP A 238 6.97 -17.64 6.69
CA ASP A 238 7.88 -17.74 5.55
C ASP A 238 9.03 -16.74 5.69
N PRO A 239 10.30 -17.19 5.77
CA PRO A 239 11.46 -16.30 5.93
C PRO A 239 11.62 -15.31 4.76
N ALA A 240 11.19 -15.70 3.55
CA ALA A 240 11.19 -14.84 2.37
C ALA A 240 10.27 -13.62 2.53
N SER A 241 9.08 -13.82 3.10
CA SER A 241 8.13 -12.75 3.37
C SER A 241 8.62 -11.81 4.47
N ALA A 242 9.31 -12.36 5.49
CA ALA A 242 9.95 -11.58 6.56
C ALA A 242 11.04 -10.66 6.01
N LEU A 243 11.94 -11.23 5.21
CA LEU A 243 13.01 -10.48 4.56
C LEU A 243 12.45 -9.40 3.64
N THR A 244 11.39 -9.71 2.91
CA THR A 244 10.77 -8.72 2.02
C THR A 244 10.11 -7.59 2.80
N THR A 245 9.45 -7.89 3.91
CA THR A 245 8.90 -6.85 4.80
C THR A 245 10.00 -5.94 5.35
N LEU A 246 11.13 -6.52 5.76
CA LEU A 246 12.30 -5.77 6.19
C LEU A 246 12.81 -4.85 5.06
N VAL A 247 12.89 -5.36 3.82
CA VAL A 247 13.25 -4.56 2.63
C VAL A 247 12.31 -3.37 2.45
N LEU A 248 11.00 -3.59 2.55
CA LEU A 248 10.00 -2.53 2.42
C LEU A 248 10.17 -1.43 3.47
N MET A 249 10.45 -1.83 4.71
CA MET A 249 10.71 -0.90 5.82
C MET A 249 12.00 -0.10 5.60
N VAL A 250 13.09 -0.77 5.24
CA VAL A 250 14.38 -0.13 4.97
C VAL A 250 14.30 0.80 3.76
N ALA A 251 13.60 0.41 2.69
CA ALA A 251 13.38 1.27 1.52
C ALA A 251 12.69 2.58 1.90
N SER A 252 11.78 2.50 2.88
CA SER A 252 11.00 3.63 3.38
C SER A 252 11.79 4.62 4.23
N LEU A 253 12.97 4.22 4.70
CA LEU A 253 13.96 5.12 5.29
C LEU A 253 14.65 5.96 4.21
N PHE A 254 14.77 5.47 2.99
CA PHE A 254 15.39 6.26 1.93
C PHE A 254 14.37 7.18 1.26
N LEU A 255 13.27 6.61 0.79
CA LEU A 255 12.16 7.34 0.16
C LEU A 255 10.86 7.04 0.87
N ALA A 256 10.13 8.10 1.23
CA ALA A 256 8.84 7.95 1.90
C ALA A 256 7.86 7.14 1.04
N ARG A 257 7.22 6.14 1.66
CA ARG A 257 6.24 5.24 1.02
C ARG A 257 6.74 4.64 -0.31
N ALA A 258 8.01 4.24 -0.38
CA ALA A 258 8.67 3.75 -1.59
C ALA A 258 7.89 2.64 -2.31
N TRP A 259 7.36 1.66 -1.58
CA TRP A 259 6.55 0.58 -2.16
C TRP A 259 5.29 1.11 -2.84
N CYS A 260 4.54 1.96 -2.14
CA CYS A 260 3.31 2.56 -2.66
C CYS A 260 3.54 3.47 -3.88
N ARG A 261 4.73 4.04 -3.98
CA ARG A 261 5.15 4.98 -5.03
C ARG A 261 5.58 4.27 -6.31
N TYR A 262 6.27 3.13 -6.21
CA TYR A 262 6.93 2.50 -7.36
C TYR A 262 6.39 1.14 -7.78
N ILE A 263 5.95 0.30 -6.85
CA ILE A 263 5.70 -1.11 -7.16
C ILE A 263 4.28 -1.57 -6.76
N CYS A 264 3.65 -0.91 -5.78
CA CYS A 264 2.39 -1.38 -5.22
C CYS A 264 1.29 -1.54 -6.29
N PRO A 265 0.84 -2.79 -6.57
CA PRO A 265 -0.20 -3.06 -7.56
C PRO A 265 -1.55 -2.46 -7.12
N TRP A 266 -1.79 -2.39 -5.81
CA TRP A 266 -3.02 -1.82 -5.25
C TRP A 266 -3.05 -0.32 -5.43
N GLY A 267 -1.88 0.32 -5.33
CA GLY A 267 -1.73 1.74 -5.59
C GLY A 267 -2.09 2.10 -7.03
N TYR A 268 -1.77 1.24 -8.01
CA TYR A 268 -2.19 1.44 -9.40
C TYR A 268 -3.71 1.33 -9.56
N LEU A 269 -4.31 0.23 -9.09
CA LEU A 269 -5.75 0.02 -9.20
C LEU A 269 -6.54 1.13 -8.50
N MET A 270 -6.16 1.49 -7.28
CA MET A 270 -6.77 2.58 -6.53
C MET A 270 -6.58 3.94 -7.21
N GLY A 271 -5.44 4.18 -7.87
CA GLY A 271 -5.22 5.39 -8.68
C GLY A 271 -6.15 5.47 -9.89
N VAL A 272 -6.46 4.33 -10.53
CA VAL A 272 -7.47 4.25 -11.61
C VAL A 272 -8.86 4.56 -11.07
N VAL A 273 -9.24 3.93 -9.95
CA VAL A 273 -10.53 4.17 -9.28
C VAL A 273 -10.64 5.64 -8.82
N HIS A 274 -9.57 6.23 -8.31
CA HIS A 274 -9.58 7.61 -7.82
C HIS A 274 -9.96 8.63 -8.90
N ARG A 275 -9.57 8.40 -10.17
CA ARG A 275 -9.97 9.27 -11.29
C ARG A 275 -11.49 9.34 -11.51
N ARG A 276 -12.24 8.35 -11.05
CA ARG A 276 -13.71 8.29 -11.12
C ARG A 276 -14.38 8.46 -9.76
N SER A 277 -13.62 8.49 -8.68
CA SER A 277 -14.15 8.65 -7.34
C SER A 277 -14.86 10.00 -7.15
N ARG A 278 -15.84 10.00 -6.24
CA ARG A 278 -16.65 11.16 -5.88
C ARG A 278 -15.80 12.26 -5.24
N LEU A 279 -15.05 11.93 -4.19
CA LEU A 279 -14.24 12.90 -3.44
C LEU A 279 -12.81 13.03 -3.99
N ARG A 280 -12.37 14.27 -4.22
CA ARG A 280 -11.03 14.57 -4.77
C ARG A 280 -10.42 15.78 -4.11
N VAL A 281 -9.09 15.86 -4.09
CA VAL A 281 -8.38 17.08 -3.69
C VAL A 281 -8.09 17.90 -4.94
N GLN A 282 -8.64 19.11 -5.01
CA GLN A 282 -8.45 20.03 -6.12
C GLN A 282 -7.91 21.36 -5.61
N ALA A 283 -7.07 21.99 -6.42
CA ALA A 283 -6.62 23.36 -6.19
C ALA A 283 -7.69 24.34 -6.68
N ASP A 284 -8.03 25.31 -5.85
CA ASP A 284 -9.02 26.36 -6.12
C ASP A 284 -8.32 27.68 -6.47
N GLY A 285 -8.40 28.09 -7.74
CA GLY A 285 -7.73 29.29 -8.29
C GLY A 285 -6.22 29.13 -8.52
N GLU A 286 -5.51 30.25 -8.65
CA GLU A 286 -4.08 30.28 -8.99
C GLU A 286 -3.17 29.93 -7.80
N CYS A 287 -2.29 28.94 -8.00
CA CYS A 287 -1.27 28.53 -7.04
C CYS A 287 0.01 29.36 -7.25
N ARG A 288 0.58 29.92 -6.17
CA ARG A 288 1.88 30.64 -6.22
C ARG A 288 3.11 29.74 -6.02
N ASP A 289 2.92 28.44 -6.21
CA ASP A 289 3.95 27.39 -6.12
C ASP A 289 4.91 27.46 -4.92
N CYS A 290 4.37 27.70 -3.70
CA CYS A 290 5.19 27.78 -2.48
C CYS A 290 5.83 26.44 -2.03
N GLY A 291 5.56 25.34 -2.72
CA GLY A 291 6.09 24.00 -2.44
C GLY A 291 5.70 23.37 -1.09
N ALA A 292 4.85 24.01 -0.27
CA ALA A 292 4.46 23.50 1.06
C ALA A 292 3.69 22.17 0.97
N CYS A 293 2.75 22.07 0.02
CA CYS A 293 1.95 20.88 -0.23
C CYS A 293 2.80 19.72 -0.79
N ALA A 294 3.74 20.01 -1.69
CA ALA A 294 4.66 19.03 -2.24
C ALA A 294 5.57 18.42 -1.16
N ARG A 295 6.11 19.24 -0.24
CA ARG A 295 6.96 18.78 0.87
C ARG A 295 6.27 17.83 1.85
N VAL A 296 4.98 18.03 2.13
CA VAL A 296 4.21 17.15 3.03
C VAL A 296 3.68 15.89 2.33
N CYS A 297 3.64 15.88 1.00
CA CYS A 297 3.14 14.75 0.23
C CYS A 297 4.17 13.60 0.21
N ARG A 298 4.00 12.64 1.13
CA ARG A 298 4.92 11.48 1.26
C ARG A 298 5.01 10.61 0.01
N VAL A 299 3.94 10.51 -0.78
CA VAL A 299 3.95 9.77 -2.06
C VAL A 299 4.42 10.59 -3.26
N GLY A 300 4.61 11.90 -3.10
CA GLY A 300 5.06 12.79 -4.18
C GLY A 300 4.02 13.08 -5.26
N ALA A 301 2.73 12.92 -4.98
CA ALA A 301 1.64 13.09 -5.97
C ALA A 301 1.33 14.55 -6.36
N ILE A 302 2.15 15.53 -5.96
CA ILE A 302 1.89 16.96 -6.22
C ILE A 302 3.02 17.52 -7.08
N GLN A 303 2.65 18.17 -8.18
CA GLN A 303 3.56 18.87 -9.10
C GLN A 303 2.97 20.27 -9.36
N GLU A 304 3.75 21.33 -9.15
CA GLU A 304 3.35 22.72 -9.45
C GLU A 304 1.96 23.09 -8.86
N GLY A 305 1.68 22.64 -7.63
CA GLY A 305 0.40 22.86 -6.96
C GLY A 305 -0.78 22.02 -7.44
N ARG A 306 -0.63 21.20 -8.48
CA ARG A 306 -1.64 20.26 -8.99
C ARG A 306 -1.47 18.87 -8.38
N VAL A 307 -2.59 18.24 -8.03
CA VAL A 307 -2.61 16.89 -7.46
C VAL A 307 -2.83 15.85 -8.57
N ARG A 308 -1.88 14.93 -8.73
CA ARG A 308 -1.98 13.78 -9.62
C ARG A 308 -2.83 12.69 -8.98
N LEU A 309 -4.07 12.56 -9.46
CA LEU A 309 -5.07 11.63 -8.92
C LEU A 309 -4.66 10.15 -9.06
N ASP A 310 -3.86 9.80 -10.06
CA ASP A 310 -3.33 8.43 -10.24
C ASP A 310 -2.32 8.00 -9.15
N GLN A 311 -1.86 8.95 -8.33
CA GLN A 311 -0.83 8.75 -7.32
C GLN A 311 -1.27 9.18 -5.91
N CYS A 312 -2.29 10.03 -5.82
CA CYS A 312 -2.81 10.52 -4.56
C CYS A 312 -3.42 9.37 -3.73
N GLN A 313 -3.00 9.26 -2.47
CA GLN A 313 -3.56 8.31 -1.50
C GLN A 313 -4.60 8.95 -0.56
N PHE A 314 -5.00 10.19 -0.87
CA PHE A 314 -6.10 10.88 -0.18
C PHE A 314 -5.95 10.99 1.35
N CYS A 315 -4.72 11.22 1.84
CA CYS A 315 -4.43 11.42 3.27
C CYS A 315 -4.76 12.84 3.79
N MET A 316 -5.08 13.77 2.89
CA MET A 316 -5.42 15.18 3.17
C MET A 316 -4.35 16.01 3.91
N ALA A 317 -3.14 15.50 4.10
CA ALA A 317 -2.08 16.26 4.76
C ALA A 317 -1.70 17.56 4.01
N CYS A 318 -1.82 17.55 2.68
CA CYS A 318 -1.60 18.73 1.85
C CYS A 318 -2.68 19.81 2.02
N VAL A 319 -3.93 19.42 2.27
CA VAL A 319 -5.06 20.33 2.54
C VAL A 319 -4.84 21.03 3.87
N ASP A 320 -4.50 20.27 4.92
CA ASP A 320 -4.36 20.80 6.27
C ASP A 320 -3.11 21.69 6.43
N ARG A 321 -2.07 21.48 5.60
CA ARG A 321 -0.80 22.23 5.67
C ARG A 321 -0.70 23.38 4.67
N CYS A 322 -1.69 23.56 3.79
CA CYS A 322 -1.66 24.61 2.78
C CYS A 322 -1.79 26.01 3.43
N PRO A 323 -0.75 26.87 3.38
CA PRO A 323 -0.81 28.19 4.02
C PRO A 323 -1.83 29.13 3.38
N GLN A 324 -2.17 28.89 2.10
CA GLN A 324 -3.13 29.71 1.34
C GLN A 324 -4.55 29.14 1.35
N GLY A 325 -4.78 27.96 1.95
CA GLY A 325 -6.11 27.32 1.94
C GLY A 325 -6.66 26.98 0.54
N ARG A 326 -5.77 26.86 -0.45
CA ARG A 326 -6.12 26.65 -1.87
C ARG A 326 -6.49 25.21 -2.22
N LEU A 327 -5.90 24.24 -1.53
CA LEU A 327 -6.24 22.82 -1.71
C LEU A 327 -7.48 22.50 -0.90
N LYS A 328 -8.57 22.11 -1.57
CA LYS A 328 -9.84 21.74 -0.94
C LYS A 328 -10.27 20.34 -1.37
N VAL A 329 -11.05 19.70 -0.51
CA VAL A 329 -11.74 18.45 -0.86
C VAL A 329 -13.04 18.83 -1.55
N VAL A 330 -13.21 18.38 -2.79
CA VAL A 330 -14.38 18.65 -3.63
C VAL A 330 -15.16 17.36 -3.89
N ASP A 331 -16.48 17.49 -3.97
CA ASP A 331 -17.37 16.44 -4.43
C ASP A 331 -17.63 16.63 -5.93
N THR A 332 -17.16 15.68 -6.74
CA THR A 332 -17.27 15.74 -8.20
C THR A 332 -18.58 15.19 -8.75
N TRP A 333 -19.40 14.55 -7.91
CA TRP A 333 -20.70 14.00 -8.33
C TRP A 333 -21.87 14.95 -8.04
N GLN A 334 -21.63 15.99 -7.25
CA GLN A 334 -22.61 17.07 -7.09
C GLN A 334 -22.55 18.01 -8.30
N PRO A 335 -23.70 18.37 -8.91
CA PRO A 335 -23.72 19.39 -9.95
C PRO A 335 -23.21 20.71 -9.35
N THR A 336 -22.13 21.24 -9.93
CA THR A 336 -21.46 22.44 -9.44
C THR A 336 -22.41 23.64 -9.49
N SER A 337 -22.99 24.04 -8.37
CA SER A 337 -23.52 25.38 -8.19
C SER A 337 -22.34 26.34 -7.99
N GLY A 338 -21.76 26.81 -9.09
CA GLY A 338 -20.80 27.92 -9.12
C GLY A 338 -19.31 27.52 -9.07
N SER A 339 -18.73 27.24 -10.24
CA SER A 339 -17.33 27.60 -10.52
C SER A 339 -17.28 28.34 -11.85
N PRO A 340 -16.76 29.58 -11.92
CA PRO A 340 -16.58 30.27 -13.18
C PRO A 340 -15.41 29.64 -13.96
N GLY A 341 -15.67 29.28 -15.21
CA GLY A 341 -14.66 29.22 -16.27
C GLY A 341 -13.73 28.00 -16.28
N ALA A 342 -14.16 26.92 -16.92
CA ALA A 342 -13.28 26.11 -17.76
C ALA A 342 -13.87 26.18 -19.17
N GLY A 343 -13.54 27.26 -19.88
CA GLY A 343 -13.83 27.41 -21.29
C GLY A 343 -12.80 26.67 -22.13
N SER A 344 -13.32 26.04 -23.20
CA SER A 344 -12.66 25.52 -24.42
C SER A 344 -11.53 24.52 -24.26
#